data_AF-A0A0L8MZ42-F1
#
_entry.id   AF-A0A0L8MZ42-F1
#
_cell.length_a   1.000
_cell.length_b   1.000
_cell.length_c   1.000
_cell.angle_alpha   90.00
_cell.angle_beta   90.00
_cell.angle_gamma   90.00
#
_symmetry.space_group_name_H-M   'P 1'
#
loop_
_entity.id
_entity.type
_entity.pdbx_description
1 polymer ?
#
loop_
_entity_poly.entity_id
_entity_poly.type
_entity_poly.pdbx_seq_one_letter_code
_entity_poly.pdbx_strand_id
1 'polypeptide(L)' 'MNNENPSLEAATQRIQDAQETLNTARRNLSEAILNAYANGESVARIAERTGRTTLDIWNTLAAHGITRSTHINASQPTTT' A
#
# COMPACT_ATOMS: atom_id res chain seq x y z
N MET A 1 -46.52 15.31 -3.21
CA MET A 1 -45.05 15.24 -3.15
C MET A 1 -44.68 14.04 -2.30
N ASN A 2 -44.03 13.02 -2.86
CA ASN A 2 -43.66 11.81 -2.12
C ASN A 2 -42.23 11.96 -1.61
N ASN A 3 -42.11 11.82 -0.28
CA ASN A 3 -40.91 12.05 0.51
C ASN A 3 -39.66 11.36 -0.04
N GLU A 4 -38.59 12.14 -0.03
CA GLU A 4 -37.25 11.90 -0.52
C GLU A 4 -36.52 10.87 0.35
N ASN A 5 -36.76 9.58 0.12
CA ASN A 5 -35.82 8.55 0.51
C ASN A 5 -35.09 8.10 -0.77
N PRO A 6 -33.78 8.38 -0.95
CA PRO A 6 -33.05 7.67 -1.98
C PRO A 6 -33.29 6.18 -1.73
N SER A 7 -33.82 5.47 -2.73
CA SER A 7 -34.18 4.06 -2.56
C SER A 7 -33.01 3.29 -1.97
N LEU A 8 -33.27 2.32 -1.10
CA LEU A 8 -32.23 1.47 -0.50
C LEU A 8 -31.23 0.95 -1.56
N GLU A 9 -31.74 0.68 -2.76
CA GLU A 9 -30.97 0.33 -3.95
C GLU A 9 -30.00 1.42 -4.39
N ALA A 10 -30.44 2.68 -4.49
CA ALA A 10 -29.58 3.82 -4.83
C ALA A 10 -28.54 4.13 -3.73
N ALA A 11 -28.82 3.83 -2.46
CA ALA A 11 -27.84 3.95 -1.39
C ALA A 11 -26.79 2.81 -1.47
N THR A 12 -27.25 1.59 -1.74
CA THR A 12 -26.39 0.41 -1.91
C THR A 12 -25.44 0.56 -3.10
N GLN A 13 -25.96 1.04 -4.24
CA GLN A 13 -25.15 1.27 -5.43
C GLN A 13 -24.01 2.28 -5.17
N ARG A 14 -24.31 3.39 -4.49
CA ARG A 14 -23.29 4.40 -4.13
C ARG A 14 -22.18 3.83 -3.24
N ILE A 15 -22.51 2.92 -2.34
CA ILE A 15 -21.51 2.24 -1.50
C ILE A 15 -20.62 1.36 -2.37
N GLN A 16 -21.19 0.60 -3.30
CA GLN A 16 -20.42 -0.25 -4.21
C GLN A 16 -19.49 0.58 -5.09
N ASP A 17 -19.99 1.68 -5.69
CA ASP A 17 -19.19 2.57 -6.53
C ASP A 17 -18.03 3.21 -5.74
N ALA A 18 -18.30 3.63 -4.49
CA ALA A 18 -17.26 4.18 -3.61
C ALA A 18 -16.22 3.12 -3.22
N GLN A 19 -16.63 1.88 -2.98
CA GLN A 19 -15.71 0.77 -2.71
C GLN A 19 -14.86 0.42 -3.92
N GLU A 20 -15.44 0.40 -5.11
CA GLU A 20 -14.71 0.18 -6.36
C GLU A 20 -13.66 1.26 -6.58
N THR A 21 -14.04 2.53 -6.44
CA THR A 21 -13.13 3.67 -6.56
C THR A 21 -11.98 3.57 -5.56
N LEU A 22 -12.29 3.24 -4.29
CA LEU A 22 -11.29 3.05 -3.24
C LEU A 22 -10.35 1.88 -3.55
N ASN A 23 -10.87 0.78 -4.06
CA ASN A 23 -10.07 -0.39 -4.42
C ASN A 23 -9.12 -0.09 -5.58
N THR A 24 -9.58 0.65 -6.59
CA THR A 24 -8.75 1.13 -7.69
C THR A 24 -7.64 2.06 -7.17
N ALA A 25 -7.97 3.03 -6.32
CA ALA A 25 -6.98 3.92 -5.72
C ALA A 25 -5.92 3.16 -4.91
N ARG A 26 -6.32 2.12 -4.16
CA ARG A 26 -5.39 1.25 -3.41
C ARG A 26 -4.45 0.49 -4.34
N ARG A 27 -4.95 -0.08 -5.44
CA ARG A 27 -4.12 -0.79 -6.43
C ARG A 27 -3.08 0.14 -7.06
N ASN A 28 -3.51 1.31 -7.52
CA ASN A 28 -2.63 2.31 -8.11
C ASN A 28 -1.54 2.76 -7.12
N LEU A 29 -1.89 2.92 -5.84
CA LEU A 29 -0.91 3.24 -4.81
C LEU A 29 0.11 2.12 -4.59
N SER A 30 -0.34 0.86 -4.51
CA SER A 30 0.57 -0.29 -4.39
C SER A 30 1.54 -0.37 -5.57
N GLU A 31 1.04 -0.19 -6.80
CA GLU A 31 1.88 -0.16 -8.00
C GLU A 31 2.89 0.98 -7.98
N ALA A 32 2.50 2.18 -7.55
CA ALA A 32 3.39 3.32 -7.42
C ALA A 32 4.49 3.08 -6.37
N ILE A 33 4.15 2.44 -5.24
CA ILE A 33 5.11 2.05 -4.20
C ILE A 33 6.11 1.03 -4.75
N LEU A 34 5.63 -0.01 -5.44
CA LEU A 34 6.48 -1.04 -6.04
C LEU A 34 7.43 -0.46 -7.07
N ASN A 35 6.93 0.39 -7.96
CA ASN A 35 7.74 1.04 -8.99
C ASN A 35 8.80 1.95 -8.35
N ALA A 36 8.44 2.77 -7.35
CA ALA A 36 9.41 3.62 -6.65
C ALA A 36 10.52 2.80 -5.99
N TYR A 37 10.17 1.70 -5.31
CA TYR A 37 11.14 0.80 -4.69
C TYR A 37 12.03 0.11 -5.73
N ALA A 38 11.46 -0.37 -6.84
CA ALA A 38 12.20 -1.00 -7.94
C ALA A 38 13.19 -0.03 -8.62
N ASN A 39 12.87 1.28 -8.65
CA ASN A 39 13.78 2.32 -9.11
C ASN A 39 14.85 2.73 -8.07
N GLY A 40 14.92 2.03 -6.93
CA GLY A 40 15.94 2.27 -5.89
C GLY A 40 15.58 3.36 -4.88
N GLU A 41 14.35 3.86 -4.87
CA GLU A 41 13.91 4.81 -3.84
C GLU A 41 13.84 4.13 -2.47
N SER A 42 14.38 4.77 -1.44
CA SER A 42 14.37 4.20 -0.09
C SER A 42 12.96 4.16 0.49
N VAL A 43 12.67 3.13 1.29
CA VAL A 43 11.36 2.99 1.97
C VAL A 43 11.01 4.21 2.83
N ALA A 44 12.01 4.85 3.45
CA ALA A 44 11.81 6.09 4.21
C ALA A 44 11.34 7.23 3.31
N ARG A 45 11.94 7.39 2.12
CA ARG A 45 11.57 8.44 1.16
C ARG A 45 10.18 8.22 0.57
N ILE A 46 9.82 6.97 0.27
CA ILE A 46 8.48 6.61 -0.21
C ILE A 46 7.43 6.93 0.88
N ALA A 47 7.73 6.59 2.14
CA ALA A 47 6.86 6.85 3.28
C ALA A 47 6.60 8.36 3.48
N GLU A 48 7.65 9.18 3.43
CA GLU A 48 7.55 10.65 3.47
C GLU A 48 6.67 11.19 2.35
N ARG A 49 6.93 10.78 1.10
CA ARG A 49 6.18 11.29 -0.07
C ARG A 49 4.71 10.90 -0.05
N THR A 50 4.38 9.74 0.52
CA THR A 50 3.01 9.21 0.55
C THR A 50 2.26 9.54 1.84
N GLY A 51 2.91 10.20 2.81
CA GLY A 51 2.31 10.49 4.12
C GLY A 51 2.02 9.23 4.94
N ARG A 52 2.75 8.14 4.69
CA ARG A 52 2.56 6.83 5.33
C ARG A 52 3.72 6.49 6.26
N THR A 53 3.53 5.47 7.07
CA THR A 53 4.63 4.93 7.87
C THR A 53 5.52 4.04 7.02
N THR A 54 6.80 3.91 7.39
CA THR A 54 7.71 2.96 6.75
C THR A 54 7.21 1.51 6.89
N LEU A 55 6.49 1.20 7.97
CA LEU A 55 5.83 -0.09 8.17
C LEU A 55 4.75 -0.35 7.12
N ASP A 56 3.90 0.63 6.80
CA ASP A 56 2.87 0.49 5.75
C ASP A 56 3.50 0.19 4.38
N ILE A 57 4.62 0.83 4.08
CA ILE A 57 5.36 0.59 2.84
C ILE A 57 5.93 -0.83 2.84
N TRP A 58 6.58 -1.27 3.93
CA TRP A 58 7.07 -2.65 4.04
C TRP A 58 5.96 -3.69 3.95
N ASN A 59 4.79 -3.45 4.55
CA ASN A 59 3.63 -4.34 4.45
C ASN A 59 3.14 -4.45 3.01
N THR A 60 3.11 -3.32 2.29
CA THR A 60 2.78 -3.30 0.85
C THR A 60 3.80 -4.12 0.07
N LEU A 61 5.10 -3.88 0.27
CA LEU A 61 6.15 -4.63 -0.41
C LEU A 61 6.09 -6.15 -0.11
N ALA A 62 5.85 -6.51 1.15
CA ALA A 62 5.74 -7.89 1.60
C ALA A 62 4.54 -8.62 0.98
N ALA A 63 3.41 -7.93 0.79
CA ALA A 63 2.24 -8.49 0.08
C ALA A 63 2.56 -8.88 -1.37
N HIS A 64 3.62 -8.30 -1.95
CA HIS A 64 4.14 -8.61 -3.28
C HIS A 64 5.42 -9.47 -3.25
N GLY A 65 5.74 -10.10 -2.11
CA GLY A 65 6.87 -11.02 -1.96
C GLY A 65 8.24 -10.33 -1.80
N ILE A 66 8.28 -9.00 -1.71
CA ILE A 66 9.51 -8.26 -1.45
C ILE A 66 9.76 -8.26 0.05
N THR A 67 10.73 -9.08 0.48
CA THR A 67 11.13 -9.16 1.87
C THR A 67 12.23 -8.14 2.17
N ARG A 68 12.26 -7.68 3.42
CA ARG A 68 13.37 -6.87 3.91
C ARG A 68 14.59 -7.78 3.97
N SER A 69 15.46 -7.69 2.97
CA SER A 69 16.80 -8.28 3.03
C SER A 69 17.51 -7.63 4.21
N THR A 70 17.39 -8.28 5.37
CA THR A 70 18.19 -7.94 6.53
C THR A 70 19.58 -8.39 6.13
N HIS A 71 20.41 -7.43 5.74
CA HIS A 71 21.84 -7.64 5.55
C HIS A 71 22.43 -7.88 6.95
N ILE A 72 22.11 -9.03 7.54
CA ILE A 72 22.87 -9.60 8.65
C ILE A 72 24.22 -9.97 8.04
N ASN A 73 25.09 -8.98 7.96
CA ASN A 73 26.52 -9.19 7.83
C ASN A 73 26.96 -9.87 9.11
N ALA A 74 26.72 -11.18 9.19
CA ALA A 74 27.37 -12.07 10.12
C ALA A 74 28.82 -12.15 9.67
N SER A 75 29.60 -11.12 10.02
CA SER A 75 31.05 -11.20 10.04
C SER A 75 31.39 -12.35 10.99
N GLN A 76 31.62 -13.53 10.43
CA GLN A 76 32.10 -14.69 11.19
C GLN A 76 33.44 -14.30 11.83
N PRO A 77 33.60 -14.41 13.15
CA PRO A 77 34.94 -14.36 13.72
C PRO A 77 35.67 -15.64 13.27
N THR A 78 36.72 -15.49 12.47
CA THR A 78 37.70 -16.54 12.23
C THR A 78 38.44 -16.78 13.54
N THR A 79 38.03 -17.79 14.30
CA THR A 79 38.85 -18.35 15.38
C THR A 79 40.03 -19.10 14.77
N THR A 80 41.22 -18.60 15.06
CA THR A 80 42.54 -19.20 14.83
C THR A 80 42.79 -20.34 15.82
#